data_AF-A0A9E2HJ17-F1
#
_entry.id   AF-A0A9E2HJ17-F1
#
_cell.length_a   1.000
_cell.length_b   1.000
_cell.length_c   1.000
_cell.angle_alpha   90.00
_cell.angle_beta   90.00
_cell.angle_gamma   90.00
#
_symmetry.space_group_name_H-M   'P 1'
#
loop_
_entity.id
_entity.type
_entity.pdbx_description
1 polymer ?
#
loop_
_entity_poly.entity_id
_entity_poly.type
_entity_poly.pdbx_seq_one_letter_code
_entity_poly.pdbx_strand_id
1 'polypeptide(L)'
;MKLALVALLAAAVAAPVVYVPTPSDAQVRVGSGARRDPPRRVRPAPRLTEAEEDRMYAARDEILDVDSEIANIRAAGETAGGLSAEQQAQIDALGVRRTAAQRVVDQLEAKLNR
;
A
#
# COMPACT_ATOMS: atom_id res chain seq x y z
N MET A 1 12.91 17.95 -35.32
CA MET A 1 12.21 19.03 -34.59
C MET A 1 10.77 19.13 -35.07
N LYS A 2 9.82 18.71 -34.24
CA LYS A 2 8.38 19.06 -34.32
C LYS A 2 7.86 18.96 -32.90
N LEU A 3 7.62 20.13 -32.32
CA LEU A 3 7.09 20.33 -30.97
C LEU A 3 5.58 20.13 -30.95
N ALA A 4 5.10 20.02 -29.72
CA ALA A 4 3.80 20.44 -29.20
C ALA A 4 2.79 19.29 -29.03
N LEU A 5 2.55 18.81 -27.81
CA LEU A 5 1.76 19.41 -26.71
C LEU A 5 0.28 18.99 -26.78
N VAL A 6 -0.24 18.71 -25.58
CA VAL A 6 -1.66 18.64 -25.17
C VAL A 6 -2.36 17.28 -25.24
N ALA A 7 -2.52 16.66 -24.07
CA ALA A 7 -3.83 16.31 -23.52
C ALA A 7 -3.73 16.06 -21.99
N LEU A 8 -3.91 17.16 -21.24
CA LEU A 8 -4.46 17.16 -19.88
C LEU A 8 -5.93 16.68 -19.92
N LEU A 9 -6.49 16.31 -18.76
CA LEU A 9 -7.86 15.83 -18.45
C LEU A 9 -8.05 14.31 -18.63
N ALA A 10 -8.42 13.51 -17.63
CA ALA A 10 -9.39 13.79 -16.56
C ALA A 10 -9.00 13.07 -15.25
N ALA A 11 -8.74 13.87 -14.21
CA ALA A 11 -8.86 13.38 -12.84
C ALA A 11 -10.36 13.20 -12.55
N ALA A 12 -10.84 11.96 -12.67
CA ALA A 12 -12.12 11.59 -12.09
C ALA A 12 -11.94 11.58 -10.57
N VAL A 13 -12.29 12.69 -9.94
CA VAL A 13 -12.45 12.80 -8.49
C VAL A 13 -13.60 11.88 -8.11
N ALA A 14 -13.28 10.62 -7.81
CA ALA A 14 -14.13 9.77 -7.01
C ALA A 14 -14.13 10.37 -5.60
N ALA A 15 -15.10 11.25 -5.33
CA ALA A 15 -15.32 11.78 -4.00
C ALA A 15 -15.50 10.60 -3.03
N PRO A 16 -14.82 10.55 -1.88
CA PRO A 16 -15.15 9.58 -0.86
C PRO A 16 -16.56 9.90 -0.36
N VAL A 17 -17.46 8.93 -0.46
CA VAL A 17 -18.77 8.98 0.20
C VAL A 17 -18.50 9.05 1.70
N VAL A 18 -18.59 10.25 2.27
CA VAL A 18 -18.52 10.45 3.71
C VAL A 18 -19.81 9.90 4.29
N TYR A 19 -19.76 8.66 4.79
CA TYR A 19 -20.83 8.08 5.57
C TYR A 19 -20.84 8.76 6.95
N VAL A 20 -21.72 9.74 7.12
CA VAL A 20 -22.03 10.30 8.44
C VAL A 20 -23.05 9.37 9.10
N PRO A 21 -22.69 8.60 10.14
CA PRO A 21 -23.70 7.87 10.90
C PRO A 21 -24.51 8.91 11.67
N THR A 22 -25.75 9.14 11.24
CA THR A 22 -26.76 9.79 12.07
C THR A 22 -26.97 8.97 13.34
N PRO A 23 -26.76 9.51 14.55
CA PRO A 23 -27.24 8.84 15.75
C PRO A 23 -28.77 8.96 15.75
N SER A 24 -29.46 7.91 15.32
CA SER A 24 -30.89 7.77 15.62
C SER A 24 -31.03 7.51 17.11
N ASP A 25 -31.58 8.50 17.80
CA ASP A 25 -32.04 8.40 19.17
C ASP A 25 -33.08 7.28 19.37
N ALA A 26 -33.14 6.85 20.64
CA ALA A 26 -34.21 6.13 21.29
C ALA A 26 -34.35 4.61 21.00
N GLN A 27 -33.59 3.81 21.74
CA GLN A 27 -34.07 2.50 22.19
C GLN A 27 -34.24 2.49 23.71
N VAL A 28 -35.44 2.81 24.17
CA VAL A 28 -35.89 2.46 25.52
C VAL A 28 -36.22 0.97 25.51
N ARG A 29 -35.30 0.14 26.01
CA ARG A 29 -35.53 -1.31 26.14
C ARG A 29 -36.02 -1.63 27.55
N VAL A 30 -37.33 -1.61 27.71
CA VAL A 30 -38.03 -2.27 28.83
C VAL A 30 -37.94 -3.77 28.59
N GLY A 31 -37.40 -4.53 29.54
CA GLY A 31 -37.26 -5.98 29.38
C GLY A 31 -36.25 -6.59 30.34
N SER A 32 -36.69 -6.74 31.59
CA SER A 32 -36.02 -7.55 32.61
C SER A 32 -35.84 -9.00 32.15
N GLY A 33 -34.60 -9.49 32.22
CA GLY A 33 -34.29 -10.91 32.39
C GLY A 33 -33.99 -11.70 31.11
N ALA A 34 -32.71 -11.75 30.74
CA ALA A 34 -32.11 -12.94 30.12
C ALA A 34 -30.59 -12.91 30.31
N ARG A 35 -30.11 -13.82 31.16
CA ARG A 35 -28.77 -14.42 31.26
C ARG A 35 -27.59 -13.56 30.78
N ARG A 36 -26.81 -13.13 31.79
CA ARG A 36 -25.52 -12.47 31.70
C ARG A 36 -24.50 -13.42 31.03
N ASP A 37 -24.51 -13.51 29.71
CA ASP A 37 -23.33 -13.98 28.98
C ASP A 37 -22.15 -13.10 29.41
N PRO A 38 -20.99 -13.68 29.76
CA PRO A 38 -19.82 -12.87 30.06
C PRO A 38 -19.51 -12.00 28.83
N PRO A 39 -19.14 -10.71 29.01
CA PRO A 39 -18.85 -9.83 27.89
C PRO A 39 -17.81 -10.50 27.01
N ARG A 40 -18.21 -10.89 25.80
CA ARG A 40 -17.33 -11.42 24.76
C ARG A 40 -16.24 -10.36 24.61
N ARG A 41 -15.01 -10.66 25.04
CA ARG A 41 -13.89 -9.72 24.94
C ARG A 41 -13.76 -9.37 23.47
N VAL A 42 -14.22 -8.18 23.09
CA VAL A 42 -14.03 -7.65 21.75
C VAL A 42 -12.53 -7.48 21.61
N ARG A 43 -11.89 -8.39 20.88
CA ARG A 43 -10.46 -8.26 20.59
C ARG A 43 -10.29 -6.95 19.82
N PRO A 44 -9.34 -6.08 20.21
CA PRO A 44 -9.04 -4.89 19.42
C PRO A 44 -8.81 -5.31 17.98
N ALA A 45 -9.37 -4.55 17.03
CA ALA A 45 -9.11 -4.77 15.63
C ALA A 45 -7.58 -4.75 15.38
N PRO A 46 -7.09 -5.53 14.41
CA PRO A 46 -5.66 -5.57 14.10
C PRO A 46 -5.27 -4.19 13.60
N ARG A 47 -4.25 -3.59 14.22
CA ARG A 47 -3.75 -2.28 13.84
C ARG A 47 -2.23 -2.31 13.83
N LEU A 48 -1.66 -1.61 12.86
CA LEU A 48 -0.24 -1.29 12.87
C LEU A 48 0.02 -0.20 13.92
N THR A 49 1.22 -0.18 14.47
CA THR A 49 1.72 1.01 15.18
C THR A 49 2.10 2.08 14.15
N GLU A 50 2.19 3.34 14.57
CA GLU A 50 2.64 4.45 13.71
C GLU A 50 4.00 4.12 13.03
N ALA A 51 4.96 3.62 13.81
CA ALA A 51 6.26 3.20 13.29
C ALA A 51 6.19 2.02 12.29
N GLU A 52 5.16 1.17 12.37
CA GLU A 52 4.93 0.10 11.40
C GLU A 52 4.27 0.63 10.13
N GLU A 53 3.33 1.57 10.25
CA GLU A 53 2.73 2.25 9.10
C GLU A 53 3.80 3.01 8.30
N ASP A 54 4.66 3.77 8.99
CA ASP A 54 5.80 4.47 8.38
C ASP A 54 6.73 3.51 7.63
N ARG A 55 7.05 2.36 8.25
CA ARG A 55 7.87 1.33 7.59
C ARG A 55 7.18 0.72 6.38
N MET A 56 5.87 0.53 6.42
CA MET A 56 5.10 0.02 5.28
C MET A 56 5.12 1.01 4.12
N TYR A 57 4.92 2.31 4.40
CA TYR A 57 5.00 3.35 3.37
C TYR A 57 6.42 3.46 2.79
N ALA A 58 7.45 3.51 3.64
CA ALA A 58 8.83 3.55 3.19
C ALA A 58 9.21 2.33 2.33
N ALA A 59 8.74 1.13 2.69
CA ALA A 59 8.98 -0.07 1.88
C ALA A 59 8.27 -0.02 0.52
N ARG A 60 7.07 0.56 0.45
CA ARG A 60 6.35 0.77 -0.82
C ARG A 60 7.05 1.79 -1.70
N ASP A 61 7.52 2.89 -1.12
CA ASP A 61 8.31 3.89 -1.84
C ASP A 61 9.62 3.28 -2.37
N GLU A 62 10.32 2.49 -1.55
CA GLU A 62 11.54 1.80 -2.01
C GLU A 62 11.26 0.84 -3.18
N ILE A 63 10.12 0.14 -3.19
CA ILE A 63 9.74 -0.71 -4.33
C ILE A 63 9.57 0.13 -5.60
N LEU A 64 8.88 1.27 -5.50
CA LEU A 64 8.66 2.15 -6.66
C LEU A 64 9.97 2.74 -7.18
N ASP A 65 10.86 3.16 -6.29
CA ASP A 65 12.17 3.70 -6.64
C ASP A 65 13.02 2.63 -7.33
N VAL A 66 13.09 1.43 -6.75
CA VAL A 66 13.86 0.30 -7.31
C VAL A 66 13.28 -0.14 -8.65
N ASP A 67 11.96 -0.22 -8.80
CA ASP A 67 11.32 -0.58 -10.08
C ASP A 67 11.61 0.47 -11.16
N SER A 68 11.63 1.75 -10.78
CA SER A 68 12.01 2.85 -11.67
C SER A 68 13.48 2.76 -12.09
N GLU A 69 14.38 2.45 -11.17
CA GLU A 69 15.81 2.28 -11.45
C GLU A 69 16.07 1.09 -12.39
N ILE A 70 15.43 -0.06 -12.14
CA ILE A 70 15.49 -1.23 -13.03
C ILE A 70 14.99 -0.86 -14.43
N ALA A 71 13.88 -0.14 -14.53
CA ALA A 71 13.33 0.28 -15.82
C ALA A 71 14.30 1.20 -16.58
N ASN A 72 14.94 2.14 -15.89
CA ASN A 72 15.94 3.04 -16.48
C ASN A 72 17.17 2.27 -17.00
N ILE A 73 17.68 1.30 -16.24
CA ILE A 73 18.82 0.47 -16.67
C ILE A 73 18.45 -0.35 -17.91
N ARG A 74 17.25 -0.94 -17.95
CA ARG A 74 16.75 -1.69 -19.11
C ARG A 74 16.61 -0.81 -20.35
N ALA A 75 16.04 0.39 -20.21
CA ALA A 75 15.92 1.34 -21.31
C ALA A 75 17.28 1.79 -21.86
N ALA A 76 18.27 1.99 -20.97
CA ALA A 76 19.64 2.29 -21.38
C ALA A 76 20.26 1.11 -22.16
N GLY A 77 20.04 -0.13 -21.71
CA GLY A 77 20.49 -1.34 -22.42
C GLY A 77 19.84 -1.48 -23.80
N GLU A 78 18.53 -1.24 -23.93
CA GLU A 78 17.83 -1.25 -25.22
C GLU A 78 18.42 -0.24 -26.21
N THR A 79 18.76 0.96 -25.73
CA THR A 79 19.40 2.01 -26.54
C THR A 79 20.82 1.64 -26.96
N ALA A 80 21.54 0.86 -26.14
CA ALA A 80 22.89 0.39 -26.39
C ALA A 80 22.96 -0.92 -27.22
N GLY A 81 21.82 -1.53 -27.55
CA GLY A 81 21.76 -2.80 -28.28
C GLY A 81 21.85 -4.06 -27.40
N GLY A 82 21.70 -3.91 -26.08
CA GLY A 82 21.72 -5.00 -25.10
C GLY A 82 22.20 -4.53 -23.72
N LEU A 83 21.90 -5.31 -22.68
CA LEU A 83 22.41 -5.07 -21.33
C LEU A 83 23.86 -5.55 -21.22
N SER A 84 24.72 -4.74 -20.61
CA SER A 84 26.07 -5.17 -20.20
C SER A 84 26.02 -6.11 -19.00
N ALA A 85 27.11 -6.83 -18.73
CA ALA A 85 27.21 -7.70 -17.56
C ALA A 85 27.08 -6.91 -16.24
N GLU A 86 27.63 -5.70 -16.19
CA GLU A 86 27.53 -4.80 -15.04
C GLU A 86 26.10 -4.33 -14.84
N GLN A 87 25.39 -3.95 -15.91
CA GLN A 87 23.97 -3.56 -15.83
C GLN A 87 23.09 -4.73 -15.38
N GLN A 88 23.39 -5.94 -15.84
CA GLN A 88 22.69 -7.14 -15.39
C GLN A 88 22.91 -7.38 -13.89
N ALA A 89 24.16 -7.30 -13.42
CA ALA A 89 24.48 -7.43 -12.00
C ALA A 89 23.80 -6.36 -11.13
N GLN A 90 23.67 -5.12 -11.65
CA GLN A 90 22.92 -4.06 -10.98
C GLN A 90 21.43 -4.39 -10.88
N ILE A 91 20.81 -4.87 -11.95
CA ILE A 91 19.41 -5.32 -11.93
C ILE A 91 19.20 -6.44 -10.92
N ASP A 92 20.12 -7.40 -10.85
CA ASP A 92 20.03 -8.52 -9.91
C ASP A 92 20.13 -8.02 -8.45
N ALA A 93 21.07 -7.10 -8.16
CA ALA A 93 21.21 -6.48 -6.85
C ALA A 93 19.95 -5.67 -6.45
N LEU A 94 19.38 -4.92 -7.39
CA LEU A 94 18.12 -4.21 -7.22
C LEU A 94 16.95 -5.17 -6.98
N GLY A 95 16.93 -6.32 -7.67
CA GLY A 95 15.94 -7.37 -7.46
C GLY A 95 15.96 -7.94 -6.04
N VAL A 96 17.16 -8.11 -5.45
CA VAL A 96 17.30 -8.50 -4.04
C VAL A 96 16.71 -7.44 -3.11
N ARG A 97 17.01 -6.16 -3.34
CA ARG A 97 16.46 -5.04 -2.56
C ARG A 97 14.94 -4.96 -2.64
N ARG A 98 14.38 -5.02 -3.85
CA ARG A 98 12.94 -5.05 -4.10
C ARG A 98 12.26 -6.18 -3.32
N THR A 99 12.85 -7.37 -3.36
CA THR A 99 12.32 -8.55 -2.66
C THR A 99 12.34 -8.34 -1.14
N ALA A 100 13.38 -7.70 -0.60
CA ALA A 100 13.46 -7.38 0.81
C ALA A 100 12.36 -6.39 1.24
N ALA A 101 12.16 -5.31 0.47
CA ALA A 101 11.09 -4.35 0.71
C ALA A 101 9.69 -4.99 0.61
N GLN A 102 9.47 -5.85 -0.39
CA GLN A 102 8.21 -6.58 -0.55
C GLN A 102 7.89 -7.45 0.67
N ARG A 103 8.89 -8.15 1.24
CA ARG A 103 8.67 -8.95 2.45
C ARG A 103 8.20 -8.11 3.64
N VAL A 104 8.66 -6.86 3.75
CA VAL A 104 8.20 -5.94 4.81
C VAL A 104 6.73 -5.60 4.60
N VAL A 105 6.34 -5.26 3.37
CA VAL A 105 4.93 -4.99 3.02
C VAL A 105 4.07 -6.22 3.33
N ASP A 106 4.44 -7.40 2.85
CA ASP A 106 3.67 -8.64 3.03
C ASP A 106 3.48 -8.98 4.52
N GLN A 107 4.51 -8.80 5.35
CA GLN A 107 4.46 -9.05 6.79
C GLN A 107 3.49 -8.10 7.51
N LEU A 108 3.50 -6.82 7.14
CA LEU A 108 2.66 -5.80 7.78
C LEU A 108 1.21 -5.89 7.30
N GLU A 109 0.99 -6.20 6.02
CA GLU A 109 -0.34 -6.49 5.49
C GLU A 109 -0.94 -7.77 6.11
N ALA A 110 -0.13 -8.82 6.30
CA ALA A 110 -0.58 -10.02 7.02
C ALA A 110 -0.95 -9.72 8.48
N LYS A 111 -0.32 -8.73 9.11
CA LYS A 111 -0.67 -8.28 10.46
C LYS A 111 -2.01 -7.54 10.49
N LEU A 112 -2.31 -6.72 9.47
CA LEU A 112 -3.60 -6.04 9.33
C LEU A 112 -4.77 -7.00 9.08
N ASN A 113 -4.51 -8.07 8.34
CA ASN A 113 -5.54 -9.04 7.92
C ASN A 113 -5.81 -10.17 8.93
N ARG A 114 -5.25 -10.11 10.15
CA ARG A 114 -5.28 -11.20 11.15
C ARG A 114 -6.26 -10.96 12.29
#